data_AF-A0A3D2Y1U7-F1
#
_entry.id   AF-A0A3D2Y1U7-F1
#
_cell.length_a   1.000
_cell.length_b   1.000
_cell.length_c   1.000
_cell.angle_alpha   90.00
_cell.angle_beta   90.00
_cell.angle_gamma   90.00
#
_symmetry.space_group_name_H-M   'P 1'
#
loop_
_entity.id
_entity.type
_entity.pdbx_description
1 polymer ?
#
loop_
_entity_poly.entity_id
_entity_poly.type
_entity_poly.pdbx_seq_one_letter_code
_entity_poly.pdbx_strand_id
1 'polypeptide(L)'
;HKLLAGEENSPQIVNDHVAFRTFALDKTRLSHLAEHFLALGYEAKGDYDFKAKKVTAQHFEHPDPTVPKVFISELRVNEFSAETQRIIHALVEQMPASVVEAENFLYSGRHWQLSTQEYQSLISESEYAGWLAAWGFRANHFTVSVNHLNNIDTLADVNTLLKEAGFVLNTSGGEIKGGESVYLAQSSTMADEYNRAFSDGSLNIPSCFYEFAQRYTMPDGKLYQGFVEASADKIFESTNAR
;
A
#
# COMPACT_ATOMS: atom_id res chain seq x y z
N HIS A 1 6.87 -13.99 7.47
CA HIS A 1 7.90 -13.70 8.51
C HIS A 1 8.65 -14.94 8.97
N LYS A 2 8.01 -16.01 9.48
CA LYS A 2 8.73 -17.26 9.89
C LYS A 2 9.68 -17.81 8.83
N LEU A 3 9.23 -17.83 7.56
CA LEU A 3 10.05 -18.25 6.42
C LEU A 3 11.33 -17.41 6.23
N LEU A 4 11.28 -16.12 6.54
CA LEU A 4 12.34 -15.14 6.24
C LEU A 4 13.22 -14.83 7.45
N ALA A 5 12.74 -15.11 8.66
CA ALA A 5 13.48 -14.87 9.89
C ALA A 5 14.59 -15.91 10.09
N GLY A 6 14.46 -17.15 9.58
CA GLY A 6 15.41 -18.23 9.90
C GLY A 6 15.13 -18.85 11.27
N GLU A 7 16.17 -19.14 12.07
CA GLU A 7 16.05 -19.77 13.40
C GLU A 7 15.22 -18.93 14.40
N GLU A 8 14.68 -19.58 15.45
CA GLU A 8 13.74 -19.00 16.44
C GLU A 8 14.26 -17.76 17.21
N ASN A 9 15.54 -17.38 17.07
CA ASN A 9 16.17 -16.24 17.73
C ASN A 9 16.66 -15.13 16.78
N SER A 10 16.30 -15.16 15.49
CA SER A 10 16.67 -14.08 14.57
C SER A 10 15.99 -12.75 14.91
N PRO A 11 16.67 -11.61 14.66
CA PRO A 11 16.11 -10.28 14.88
C PRO A 11 14.78 -10.08 14.15
N GLN A 12 13.95 -9.23 14.74
CA GLN A 12 12.63 -8.87 14.24
C GLN A 12 12.73 -8.41 12.77
N ILE A 13 11.85 -8.92 11.90
CA ILE A 13 11.76 -8.49 10.50
C ILE A 13 11.62 -6.97 10.45
N VAL A 14 12.57 -6.31 9.77
CA VAL A 14 12.54 -4.87 9.54
C VAL A 14 11.71 -4.60 8.31
N ASN A 15 10.73 -3.72 8.45
CA ASN A 15 9.92 -3.26 7.33
C ASN A 15 10.60 -2.06 6.65
N ASP A 16 10.72 -2.10 5.33
CA ASP A 16 11.15 -0.96 4.53
C ASP A 16 10.13 0.18 4.59
N HIS A 17 8.85 -0.16 4.37
CA HIS A 17 7.76 0.79 4.42
C HIS A 17 6.40 0.15 4.71
N VAL A 18 5.43 1.00 5.00
CA VAL A 18 3.99 0.70 5.05
C VAL A 18 3.24 1.67 4.15
N ALA A 19 2.23 1.18 3.43
CA ALA A 19 1.45 2.01 2.52
C ALA A 19 -0.01 2.17 2.96
N PHE A 20 -0.54 3.39 2.79
CA PHE A 20 -1.92 3.74 3.07
C PHE A 20 -2.60 4.36 1.84
N ARG A 21 -3.92 4.18 1.78
CA ARG A 21 -4.78 4.73 0.73
C ARG A 21 -5.85 5.62 1.34
N THR A 22 -6.19 6.70 0.65
CA THR A 22 -7.30 7.56 1.02
C THR A 22 -7.96 8.22 -0.20
N PHE A 23 -9.05 8.97 0.00
CA PHE A 23 -9.68 9.79 -1.03
C PHE A 23 -9.27 11.25 -0.84
N ALA A 24 -8.96 11.94 -1.95
CA ALA A 24 -8.66 13.37 -1.97
C ALA A 24 -9.96 14.21 -1.79
N LEU A 25 -10.64 14.01 -0.67
CA LEU A 25 -11.82 14.74 -0.21
C LEU A 25 -11.50 15.37 1.13
N ASP A 26 -12.07 16.55 1.42
CA ASP A 26 -11.74 17.35 2.62
C ASP A 26 -11.72 16.53 3.92
N LYS A 27 -12.69 15.64 4.12
CA LYS A 27 -12.80 14.81 5.33
C LYS A 27 -11.75 13.69 5.41
N THR A 28 -11.06 13.34 4.33
CA THR A 28 -10.17 12.16 4.26
C THR A 28 -8.85 12.45 3.57
N ARG A 29 -8.47 13.72 3.37
CA ARG A 29 -7.24 14.06 2.64
C ARG A 29 -6.01 13.39 3.25
N LEU A 30 -5.01 13.16 2.41
CA LEU A 30 -3.70 12.63 2.79
C LEU A 30 -3.14 13.31 4.03
N SER A 31 -3.31 14.64 4.15
CA SER A 31 -2.84 15.42 5.29
C SER A 31 -3.36 14.92 6.64
N HIS A 32 -4.62 14.47 6.72
CA HIS A 32 -5.17 13.93 7.97
C HIS A 32 -4.52 12.61 8.36
N LEU A 33 -4.15 11.76 7.40
CA LEU A 33 -3.40 10.53 7.70
C LEU A 33 -1.95 10.88 8.08
N ALA A 34 -1.35 11.86 7.40
CA ALA A 34 0.02 12.29 7.65
C ALA A 34 0.19 12.89 9.05
N GLU A 35 -0.79 13.62 9.57
CA GLU A 35 -0.77 14.22 10.91
C GLU A 35 -0.42 13.20 12.01
N HIS A 36 -0.94 11.97 11.91
CA HIS A 36 -0.61 10.88 12.85
C HIS A 36 0.88 10.52 12.85
N PHE A 37 1.52 10.54 11.68
CA PHE A 37 2.95 10.22 11.55
C PHE A 37 3.84 11.42 11.88
N LEU A 38 3.44 12.62 11.49
CA LEU A 38 4.15 13.85 11.83
C LEU A 38 4.22 14.04 13.35
N ALA A 39 3.14 13.70 14.07
CA ALA A 39 3.12 13.70 15.54
C ALA A 39 4.11 12.70 16.17
N LEU A 40 4.52 11.67 15.42
CA LEU A 40 5.52 10.67 15.81
C LEU A 40 6.94 11.03 15.36
N GLY A 41 7.16 12.22 14.78
CA GLY A 41 8.48 12.69 14.36
C GLY A 41 8.88 12.28 12.94
N TYR A 42 7.94 11.79 12.13
CA TYR A 42 8.18 11.62 10.69
C TYR A 42 8.25 12.97 9.97
N GLU A 43 8.97 13.02 8.86
CA GLU A 43 9.12 14.17 7.99
C GLU A 43 8.69 13.82 6.56
N ALA A 44 7.99 14.71 5.88
CA ALA A 44 7.70 14.58 4.45
C ALA A 44 9.00 14.69 3.62
N LYS A 45 9.20 13.76 2.67
CA LYS A 45 10.46 13.66 1.92
C LYS A 45 10.30 13.57 0.41
N GLY A 46 9.13 13.24 -0.12
CA GLY A 46 8.93 13.15 -1.56
C GLY A 46 7.46 13.13 -1.95
N ASP A 47 7.17 13.74 -3.08
CA ASP A 47 5.84 13.84 -3.68
C ASP A 47 5.84 13.09 -5.02
N TYR A 48 4.73 12.43 -5.33
CA TYR A 48 4.59 11.53 -6.48
C TYR A 48 3.26 11.76 -7.21
N ASP A 49 3.26 11.66 -8.54
CA ASP A 49 2.08 11.85 -9.39
C ASP A 49 1.84 10.65 -10.34
N PHE A 50 0.88 9.79 -9.96
CA PHE A 50 0.47 8.65 -10.75
C PHE A 50 -0.70 9.03 -11.68
N LYS A 51 -0.39 9.74 -12.77
CA LYS A 51 -1.40 10.25 -13.72
C LYS A 51 -2.36 9.21 -14.25
N ALA A 52 -1.87 8.03 -14.64
CA ALA A 52 -2.69 6.96 -15.19
C ALA A 52 -3.71 6.41 -14.16
N LYS A 53 -3.31 6.33 -12.89
CA LYS A 53 -4.17 5.88 -11.78
C LYS A 53 -4.96 7.01 -11.14
N LYS A 54 -4.71 8.27 -11.52
CA LYS A 54 -5.31 9.49 -10.95
C LYS A 54 -5.06 9.58 -9.43
N VAL A 55 -3.82 9.29 -9.03
CA VAL A 55 -3.40 9.25 -7.62
C VAL A 55 -2.25 10.22 -7.41
N THR A 56 -2.31 10.96 -6.31
CA THR A 56 -1.17 11.72 -5.76
C THR A 56 -0.69 11.01 -4.51
N ALA A 57 0.62 10.99 -4.27
CA ALA A 57 1.15 10.38 -3.06
C ALA A 57 2.30 11.19 -2.47
N GLN A 58 2.55 10.96 -1.19
CA GLN A 58 3.67 11.51 -0.46
C GLN A 58 4.30 10.41 0.38
N HIS A 59 5.62 10.42 0.50
CA HIS A 59 6.32 9.57 1.46
C HIS A 59 6.94 10.35 2.61
N PHE A 60 7.04 9.67 3.74
CA PHE A 60 7.53 10.20 4.99
C PHE A 60 8.61 9.28 5.56
N GLU A 61 9.64 9.88 6.13
CA GLU A 61 10.77 9.18 6.76
C GLU A 61 10.89 9.59 8.22
N HIS A 62 11.31 8.65 9.06
CA HIS A 62 11.61 8.91 10.46
C HIS A 62 13.14 8.95 10.66
N PRO A 63 13.67 9.76 11.61
CA PRO A 63 15.11 9.80 11.87
C PRO A 63 15.73 8.47 12.32
N ASP A 64 14.94 7.61 12.98
CA ASP A 64 15.33 6.22 13.27
C ASP A 64 15.21 5.38 11.98
N PRO A 65 16.32 4.86 11.43
CA PRO A 65 16.30 4.09 10.19
C PRO A 65 15.71 2.67 10.35
N THR A 66 15.41 2.23 11.57
CA THR A 66 14.86 0.89 11.85
C THR A 66 13.34 0.84 11.83
N VAL A 67 12.67 2.01 11.85
CA VAL A 67 11.21 2.09 11.68
C VAL A 67 10.85 2.28 10.20
N PRO A 68 9.70 1.74 9.75
CA PRO A 68 9.35 1.77 8.34
C PRO A 68 9.11 3.21 7.86
N LYS A 69 9.46 3.46 6.59
CA LYS A 69 8.94 4.64 5.88
C LYS A 69 7.43 4.53 5.74
N VAL A 70 6.77 5.66 5.54
CA VAL A 70 5.32 5.70 5.34
C VAL A 70 5.02 6.24 3.97
N PHE A 71 4.26 5.51 3.17
CA PHE A 71 3.78 5.94 1.87
C PHE A 71 2.27 6.17 1.94
N ILE A 72 1.81 7.40 1.75
CA ILE A 72 0.39 7.73 1.78
C ILE A 72 0.00 8.20 0.39
N SER A 73 -1.06 7.62 -0.15
CA SER A 73 -1.62 8.00 -1.44
C SER A 73 -3.06 8.46 -1.28
N GLU A 74 -3.49 9.39 -2.12
CA GLU A 74 -4.88 9.83 -2.22
C GLU A 74 -5.39 9.80 -3.67
N LEU A 75 -6.60 9.27 -3.84
CA LEU A 75 -7.26 9.19 -5.13
C LEU A 75 -7.92 10.54 -5.47
N ARG A 76 -7.60 11.11 -6.65
CA ARG A 76 -8.18 12.36 -7.16
C ARG A 76 -9.61 12.12 -7.66
N VAL A 77 -10.57 12.14 -6.74
CA VAL A 77 -11.97 11.77 -6.98
C VAL A 77 -12.59 12.55 -8.14
N ASN A 78 -12.30 13.85 -8.24
CA ASN A 78 -12.82 14.75 -9.28
C ASN A 78 -12.42 14.37 -10.73
N GLU A 79 -11.46 13.46 -10.92
CA GLU A 79 -11.03 13.00 -12.25
C GLU A 79 -11.80 11.76 -12.74
N PHE A 80 -12.75 11.22 -11.97
CA PHE A 80 -13.54 10.04 -12.31
C PHE A 80 -14.93 10.40 -12.87
N SER A 81 -15.67 9.39 -13.35
CA SER A 81 -17.06 9.58 -13.80
C SER A 81 -17.94 10.19 -12.71
N ALA A 82 -19.02 10.88 -13.10
CA ALA A 82 -19.97 11.47 -12.17
C ALA A 82 -20.57 10.42 -11.21
N GLU A 83 -20.74 9.18 -11.69
CA GLU A 83 -21.25 8.08 -10.86
C GLU A 83 -20.24 7.65 -9.80
N THR A 84 -18.98 7.43 -10.18
CA THR A 84 -17.90 7.10 -9.21
C THR A 84 -17.72 8.21 -8.18
N GLN A 85 -17.73 9.48 -8.62
CA GLN A 85 -17.70 10.62 -7.70
C GLN A 85 -18.86 10.57 -6.71
N ARG A 86 -20.10 10.41 -7.22
CA ARG A 86 -21.31 10.36 -6.40
C ARG A 86 -21.23 9.25 -5.35
N ILE A 87 -20.79 8.05 -5.73
CA ILE A 87 -20.63 6.93 -4.80
C ILE A 87 -19.60 7.28 -3.73
N ILE A 88 -18.38 7.69 -4.10
CA ILE A 88 -17.31 7.99 -3.14
C ILE A 88 -17.73 9.08 -2.15
N HIS A 89 -18.37 10.16 -2.63
CA HIS A 89 -18.89 11.21 -1.77
C HIS A 89 -19.94 10.68 -0.79
N ALA A 90 -20.88 9.84 -1.23
CA ALA A 90 -21.89 9.24 -0.37
C ALA A 90 -21.30 8.28 0.69
N LEU A 91 -20.18 7.60 0.39
CA LEU A 91 -19.47 6.78 1.37
C LEU A 91 -18.81 7.65 2.45
N VAL A 92 -18.08 8.69 2.05
CA VAL A 92 -17.37 9.57 2.99
C VAL A 92 -18.34 10.42 3.83
N GLU A 93 -19.52 10.74 3.31
CA GLU A 93 -20.55 11.47 4.08
C GLU A 93 -21.01 10.69 5.32
N GLN A 94 -21.08 9.35 5.24
CA GLN A 94 -21.49 8.49 6.37
C GLN A 94 -20.49 8.52 7.53
N MET A 95 -19.23 8.86 7.26
CA MET A 95 -18.17 8.86 8.27
C MET A 95 -18.29 10.09 9.21
N PRO A 96 -18.34 9.90 10.54
CA PRO A 96 -18.24 11.01 11.48
C PRO A 96 -16.88 11.73 11.34
N ALA A 97 -16.89 13.06 11.37
CA ALA A 97 -15.66 13.84 11.19
C ALA A 97 -14.59 13.53 12.26
N SER A 98 -15.00 13.20 13.49
CA SER A 98 -14.08 12.89 14.59
C SER A 98 -13.25 11.61 14.39
N VAL A 99 -13.61 10.76 13.42
CA VAL A 99 -12.89 9.50 13.16
C VAL A 99 -11.44 9.76 12.75
N VAL A 100 -11.17 10.85 12.02
CA VAL A 100 -9.82 11.12 11.50
C VAL A 100 -8.82 11.53 12.58
N GLU A 101 -9.31 12.01 13.72
CA GLU A 101 -8.50 12.42 14.87
C GLU A 101 -8.22 11.26 15.83
N ALA A 102 -8.92 10.13 15.68
CA ALA A 102 -8.77 9.00 16.57
C ALA A 102 -7.42 8.29 16.37
N GLU A 103 -6.77 7.87 17.46
CA GLU A 103 -5.47 7.15 17.42
C GLU A 103 -5.53 5.86 16.58
N ASN A 104 -6.72 5.29 16.42
CA ASN A 104 -6.94 4.09 15.63
C ASN A 104 -7.32 4.35 14.17
N PHE A 105 -7.32 5.60 13.71
CA PHE A 105 -7.81 5.97 12.38
C PHE A 105 -7.18 5.13 11.27
N LEU A 106 -5.85 4.99 11.27
CA LEU A 106 -5.07 4.25 10.27
C LEU A 106 -5.34 2.73 10.23
N TYR A 107 -6.09 2.19 11.19
CA TYR A 107 -6.49 0.78 11.26
C TYR A 107 -7.94 0.61 11.73
N SER A 108 -8.77 1.64 11.52
CA SER A 108 -10.17 1.69 11.95
C SER A 108 -11.11 0.98 10.97
N GLY A 109 -10.63 0.63 9.77
CA GLY A 109 -11.40 -0.08 8.76
C GLY A 109 -12.44 0.80 8.09
N ARG A 110 -13.59 0.20 7.76
CA ARG A 110 -14.64 0.83 6.94
C ARG A 110 -15.68 1.50 7.83
N HIS A 111 -15.94 2.79 7.59
CA HIS A 111 -16.91 3.62 8.33
C HIS A 111 -18.23 3.86 7.61
N TRP A 112 -18.48 3.10 6.55
CA TRP A 112 -19.66 3.25 5.69
C TRP A 112 -20.26 1.90 5.33
N GLN A 113 -21.53 1.93 4.94
CA GLN A 113 -22.20 0.86 4.22
C GLN A 113 -21.88 0.99 2.73
N LEU A 114 -21.70 -0.16 2.09
CA LEU A 114 -21.38 -0.29 0.68
C LEU A 114 -22.11 -1.52 0.15
N SER A 115 -22.87 -1.35 -0.94
CA SER A 115 -23.49 -2.46 -1.64
C SER A 115 -22.53 -3.16 -2.59
N THR A 116 -22.85 -4.40 -2.98
CA THR A 116 -22.10 -5.13 -4.00
C THR A 116 -22.12 -4.39 -5.35
N GLN A 117 -23.25 -3.77 -5.70
CA GLN A 117 -23.38 -3.00 -6.94
C GLN A 117 -22.46 -1.78 -6.97
N GLU A 118 -22.46 -0.97 -5.90
CA GLU A 118 -21.57 0.19 -5.79
C GLU A 118 -20.10 -0.23 -5.82
N TYR A 119 -19.75 -1.32 -5.13
CA TYR A 119 -18.40 -1.88 -5.21
C TYR A 119 -18.00 -2.27 -6.63
N GLN A 120 -18.87 -2.96 -7.37
CA GLN A 120 -18.63 -3.36 -8.75
C GLN A 120 -18.49 -2.14 -9.68
N SER A 121 -19.30 -1.09 -9.48
CA SER A 121 -19.17 0.17 -10.20
C SER A 121 -17.80 0.80 -9.96
N LEU A 122 -17.37 0.90 -8.69
CA LEU A 122 -16.08 1.49 -8.33
C LEU A 122 -14.91 0.70 -8.92
N ILE A 123 -14.87 -0.62 -8.75
CA ILE A 123 -13.74 -1.45 -9.23
C ILE A 123 -13.66 -1.48 -10.76
N SER A 124 -14.78 -1.33 -11.47
CA SER A 124 -14.79 -1.26 -12.94
C SER A 124 -14.08 -0.03 -13.51
N GLU A 125 -13.99 1.06 -12.74
CA GLU A 125 -13.31 2.30 -13.13
C GLU A 125 -11.98 2.48 -12.40
N SER A 126 -11.88 2.03 -11.16
CA SER A 126 -10.70 2.18 -10.30
C SER A 126 -10.65 1.11 -9.21
N GLU A 127 -9.69 0.20 -9.36
CA GLU A 127 -9.39 -0.80 -8.33
C GLU A 127 -8.92 -0.17 -7.02
N TYR A 128 -8.27 1.00 -7.11
CA TYR A 128 -7.95 1.80 -5.93
C TYR A 128 -9.23 2.19 -5.18
N ALA A 129 -10.21 2.75 -5.89
CA ALA A 129 -11.48 3.19 -5.30
C ALA A 129 -12.26 2.00 -4.72
N GLY A 130 -12.37 0.91 -5.48
CA GLY A 130 -13.05 -0.31 -5.03
C GLY A 130 -12.39 -0.90 -3.78
N TRP A 131 -11.05 -0.99 -3.75
CA TRP A 131 -10.31 -1.50 -2.59
C TRP A 131 -10.54 -0.63 -1.36
N LEU A 132 -10.38 0.69 -1.47
CA LEU A 132 -10.55 1.59 -0.33
C LEU A 132 -12.00 1.62 0.15
N ALA A 133 -12.97 1.62 -0.76
CA ALA A 133 -14.38 1.53 -0.40
C ALA A 133 -14.71 0.22 0.33
N ALA A 134 -14.13 -0.91 -0.09
CA ALA A 134 -14.36 -2.20 0.53
C ALA A 134 -13.67 -2.33 1.88
N TRP A 135 -12.41 -1.90 2.00
CA TRP A 135 -11.57 -2.17 3.17
C TRP A 135 -11.52 -1.03 4.19
N GLY A 136 -11.68 0.21 3.75
CA GLY A 136 -11.54 1.42 4.56
C GLY A 136 -10.09 1.70 4.96
N PHE A 137 -9.91 2.37 6.09
CA PHE A 137 -8.59 2.82 6.55
C PHE A 137 -7.86 1.69 7.26
N ARG A 138 -6.89 1.12 6.53
CA ARG A 138 -5.93 0.14 7.02
C ARG A 138 -4.67 0.17 6.18
N ALA A 139 -3.58 -0.39 6.69
CA ALA A 139 -2.40 -0.64 5.89
C ALA A 139 -2.78 -1.47 4.65
N ASN A 140 -2.43 -0.96 3.46
CA ASN A 140 -2.65 -1.67 2.20
C ASN A 140 -1.67 -2.82 2.04
N HIS A 141 -0.41 -2.58 2.42
CA HIS A 141 0.63 -3.59 2.51
C HIS A 141 1.72 -3.12 3.47
N PHE A 142 2.49 -4.10 3.95
CA PHE A 142 3.80 -3.90 4.54
C PHE A 142 4.85 -4.44 3.59
N THR A 143 6.03 -3.82 3.65
CA THR A 143 7.15 -4.16 2.78
C THR A 143 8.31 -4.60 3.63
N VAL A 144 8.78 -5.84 3.43
CA VAL A 144 9.98 -6.35 4.11
C VAL A 144 11.23 -5.78 3.45
N SER A 145 12.17 -5.30 4.26
CA SER A 145 13.46 -4.82 3.76
C SER A 145 14.41 -6.00 3.55
N VAL A 146 14.70 -6.32 2.29
CA VAL A 146 15.68 -7.37 1.94
C VAL A 146 17.06 -7.01 2.47
N ASN A 147 17.40 -5.72 2.47
CA ASN A 147 18.68 -5.21 2.99
C ASN A 147 18.95 -5.56 4.47
N HIS A 148 17.91 -5.88 5.24
CA HIS A 148 18.00 -6.19 6.66
C HIS A 148 17.76 -7.68 6.96
N LEU A 149 17.56 -8.51 5.95
CA LEU A 149 17.43 -9.95 6.15
C LEU A 149 18.80 -10.57 6.43
N ASN A 150 18.82 -11.53 7.35
CA ASN A 150 20.01 -12.33 7.59
C ASN A 150 20.04 -13.49 6.59
N ASN A 151 21.22 -13.80 6.05
CA ASN A 151 21.46 -14.94 5.17
C ASN A 151 20.69 -14.92 3.84
N ILE A 152 20.12 -13.78 3.45
CA ILE A 152 19.50 -13.58 2.14
C ILE A 152 20.02 -12.26 1.57
N ASP A 153 20.79 -12.34 0.49
CA ASP A 153 21.50 -11.18 -0.06
C ASP A 153 20.71 -10.47 -1.16
N THR A 154 19.78 -11.16 -1.82
CA THR A 154 19.07 -10.62 -2.98
C THR A 154 17.56 -10.82 -2.92
N LEU A 155 16.84 -9.90 -3.57
CA LEU A 155 15.39 -10.02 -3.77
C LEU A 155 15.02 -11.27 -4.59
N ALA A 156 15.90 -11.72 -5.49
CA ALA A 156 15.68 -12.94 -6.26
C ALA A 156 15.68 -14.20 -5.38
N ASP A 157 16.54 -14.24 -4.35
CA ASP A 157 16.57 -15.33 -3.37
C ASP A 157 15.29 -15.34 -2.53
N VAL A 158 14.81 -14.17 -2.10
CA VAL A 158 13.51 -14.03 -1.41
C VAL A 158 12.37 -14.57 -2.30
N ASN A 159 12.33 -14.18 -3.57
CA ASN A 159 11.31 -14.67 -4.50
C ASN A 159 11.36 -16.19 -4.67
N THR A 160 12.55 -16.77 -4.72
CA THR A 160 12.74 -18.23 -4.80
C THR A 160 12.16 -18.92 -3.58
N LEU A 161 12.53 -18.48 -2.37
CA LEU A 161 12.02 -19.03 -1.12
C LEU A 161 10.49 -18.94 -1.00
N LEU A 162 9.91 -17.81 -1.41
CA LEU A 162 8.46 -17.63 -1.41
C LEU A 162 7.76 -18.61 -2.34
N LYS A 163 8.29 -18.81 -3.55
CA LYS A 163 7.73 -19.75 -4.53
C LYS A 163 7.86 -21.20 -4.07
N GLU A 164 9.00 -21.58 -3.49
CA GLU A 164 9.23 -22.91 -2.91
C GLU A 164 8.27 -23.20 -1.73
N ALA A 165 7.91 -22.17 -0.96
CA ALA A 165 6.91 -22.24 0.09
C ALA A 165 5.45 -22.18 -0.41
N GLY A 166 5.22 -22.05 -1.72
CA GLY A 166 3.90 -22.07 -2.35
C GLY A 166 3.18 -20.72 -2.46
N PHE A 167 3.86 -19.60 -2.20
CA PHE A 167 3.29 -18.27 -2.42
C PHE A 167 3.31 -17.91 -3.91
N VAL A 168 2.25 -17.26 -4.38
CA VAL A 168 2.16 -16.74 -5.75
C VAL A 168 2.63 -15.28 -5.75
N LEU A 169 3.58 -14.95 -6.62
CA LEU A 169 4.09 -13.59 -6.80
C LEU A 169 3.35 -12.84 -7.91
N ASN A 170 3.28 -11.52 -7.79
CA ASN A 170 2.79 -10.65 -8.85
C ASN A 170 3.81 -10.60 -10.01
N THR A 171 3.38 -10.98 -11.21
CA THR A 171 4.20 -11.03 -12.43
C THR A 171 3.96 -9.87 -13.39
N SER A 172 3.03 -8.95 -13.11
CA SER A 172 2.79 -7.79 -13.99
C SER A 172 4.02 -6.89 -14.06
N GLY A 173 4.56 -6.66 -15.25
CA GLY A 173 5.83 -5.95 -15.44
C GLY A 173 7.07 -6.76 -15.04
N GLY A 174 6.95 -8.07 -14.84
CA GLY A 174 8.00 -8.97 -14.32
C GLY A 174 7.83 -9.27 -12.83
N GLU A 175 8.48 -10.32 -12.31
CA GLU A 175 8.44 -10.63 -10.87
C GLU A 175 9.14 -9.55 -10.03
N ILE A 176 10.27 -9.04 -10.52
CA ILE A 176 11.04 -7.96 -9.92
C ILE A 176 10.87 -6.70 -10.77
N LYS A 177 10.47 -5.60 -10.12
CA LYS A 177 10.29 -4.28 -10.73
C LYS A 177 11.42 -3.37 -10.28
N GLY A 178 12.04 -2.69 -11.23
CA GLY A 178 13.23 -1.88 -10.99
C GLY A 178 14.51 -2.71 -10.99
N GLY A 179 15.49 -2.31 -10.17
CA GLY A 179 16.83 -2.87 -10.15
C GLY A 179 17.89 -1.84 -9.75
N GLU A 180 19.16 -2.23 -9.84
CA GLU A 180 20.31 -1.36 -9.53
C GLU A 180 20.30 -0.05 -10.32
N SER A 181 19.84 -0.08 -11.59
CA SER A 181 19.82 1.10 -12.47
C SER A 181 18.90 2.23 -11.98
N VAL A 182 17.91 1.91 -11.15
CA VAL A 182 16.98 2.86 -10.54
C VAL A 182 17.08 2.85 -9.00
N TYR A 183 18.11 2.18 -8.47
CA TYR A 183 18.44 2.06 -7.05
C TYR A 183 17.38 1.42 -6.15
N LEU A 184 16.34 0.80 -6.73
CA LEU A 184 15.26 0.13 -6.03
C LEU A 184 14.75 -1.05 -6.85
N ALA A 185 14.70 -2.23 -6.24
CA ALA A 185 14.03 -3.40 -6.76
C ALA A 185 12.90 -3.82 -5.81
N GLN A 186 11.74 -4.16 -6.37
CA GLN A 186 10.54 -4.53 -5.61
C GLN A 186 9.88 -5.78 -6.19
N SER A 187 9.35 -6.64 -5.32
CA SER A 187 8.45 -7.73 -5.67
C SER A 187 7.31 -7.81 -4.66
N SER A 188 6.23 -8.48 -5.01
CA SER A 188 5.09 -8.66 -4.10
C SER A 188 4.43 -10.02 -4.29
N THR A 189 3.81 -10.53 -3.23
CA THR A 189 2.83 -11.61 -3.36
C THR A 189 1.60 -11.10 -4.11
N MET A 190 0.82 -12.01 -4.69
CA MET A 190 -0.58 -11.72 -4.97
C MET A 190 -1.34 -11.51 -3.67
N ALA A 191 -2.36 -10.64 -3.69
CA ALA A 191 -3.19 -10.43 -2.51
C ALA A 191 -4.03 -11.68 -2.19
N ASP A 192 -4.16 -11.99 -0.91
CA ASP A 192 -5.07 -13.04 -0.44
C ASP A 192 -6.52 -12.60 -0.66
N GLU A 193 -7.41 -13.52 -1.03
CA GLU A 193 -8.84 -13.25 -1.09
C GLU A 193 -9.49 -13.44 0.28
N TYR A 194 -10.47 -12.59 0.58
CA TYR A 194 -11.22 -12.68 1.82
C TYR A 194 -12.69 -12.39 1.59
N ASN A 195 -13.55 -13.15 2.27
CA ASN A 195 -15.00 -12.97 2.19
C ASN A 195 -15.41 -11.69 2.91
N ARG A 196 -15.79 -10.66 2.14
CA ARG A 196 -16.16 -9.35 2.66
C ARG A 196 -17.66 -9.15 2.61
N ALA A 197 -18.23 -8.75 3.74
CA ALA A 197 -19.63 -8.36 3.84
C ALA A 197 -19.90 -6.97 3.21
N PHE A 198 -20.99 -6.89 2.47
CA PHE A 198 -21.62 -5.71 1.88
C PHE A 198 -23.04 -5.57 2.45
N SER A 199 -23.71 -4.45 2.19
CA SER A 199 -25.06 -4.20 2.73
C SER A 199 -26.14 -5.16 2.20
N ASP A 200 -25.89 -5.77 1.04
CA ASP A 200 -26.80 -6.62 0.27
C ASP A 200 -26.24 -8.03 0.01
N GLY A 201 -25.08 -8.38 0.59
CA GLY A 201 -24.47 -9.68 0.36
C GLY A 201 -23.03 -9.80 0.85
N SER A 202 -22.28 -10.73 0.28
CA SER A 202 -20.84 -10.89 0.54
C SER A 202 -20.13 -11.31 -0.74
N LEU A 203 -18.93 -10.80 -0.95
CA LEU A 203 -18.09 -11.15 -2.10
C LEU A 203 -16.72 -11.62 -1.60
N ASN A 204 -16.11 -12.58 -2.28
CA ASN A 204 -14.69 -12.86 -2.09
C ASN A 204 -13.91 -11.84 -2.90
N ILE A 205 -13.09 -11.01 -2.24
CA ILE A 205 -12.36 -9.93 -2.89
C ILE A 205 -10.89 -9.92 -2.44
N PRO A 206 -9.96 -9.41 -3.28
CA PRO A 206 -8.56 -9.24 -2.88
C PRO A 206 -8.43 -8.33 -1.67
N SER A 207 -7.64 -8.77 -0.69
CA SER A 207 -7.36 -8.05 0.54
C SER A 207 -6.02 -7.30 0.42
N CYS A 208 -4.99 -7.71 1.17
CA CYS A 208 -3.67 -7.10 1.16
C CYS A 208 -2.65 -8.07 0.57
N PHE A 209 -1.49 -7.55 0.17
CA PHE A 209 -0.33 -8.33 -0.23
C PHE A 209 0.84 -8.02 0.70
N TYR A 210 1.87 -8.86 0.65
CA TYR A 210 3.18 -8.55 1.21
C TYR A 210 4.12 -8.15 0.09
N GLU A 211 4.88 -7.09 0.32
CA GLU A 211 5.91 -6.62 -0.59
C GLU A 211 7.31 -6.88 -0.01
N PHE A 212 8.30 -6.94 -0.89
CA PHE A 212 9.72 -7.10 -0.58
C PHE A 212 10.50 -6.07 -1.38
N ALA A 213 11.33 -5.28 -0.70
CA ALA A 213 12.11 -4.22 -1.34
C ALA A 213 13.60 -4.38 -1.06
N GLN A 214 14.41 -4.25 -2.11
CA GLN A 214 15.86 -4.14 -2.03
C GLN A 214 16.27 -2.77 -2.56
N ARG A 215 16.88 -1.98 -1.69
CA ARG A 215 17.46 -0.67 -2.02
C ARG A 215 18.93 -0.83 -2.34
N TYR A 216 19.41 -0.07 -3.31
CA TYR A 216 20.81 -0.06 -3.70
C TYR A 216 21.48 1.26 -3.33
N THR A 217 22.80 1.20 -3.18
CA THR A 217 23.64 2.34 -2.85
C THR A 217 23.74 3.27 -4.07
N MET A 218 23.44 4.55 -3.85
CA MET A 218 23.59 5.63 -4.81
C MET A 218 25.06 6.07 -4.93
N PRO A 219 25.43 6.88 -5.94
CA PRO A 219 26.79 7.38 -6.11
C PRO A 219 27.37 8.16 -4.91
N ASP A 220 26.51 8.70 -4.04
CA ASP A 220 26.91 9.41 -2.81
C ASP A 220 27.22 8.47 -1.64
N GLY A 221 27.15 7.16 -1.85
CA GLY A 221 27.42 6.13 -0.85
C GLY A 221 26.25 5.82 0.08
N LYS A 222 25.06 6.43 -0.13
CA LYS A 222 23.86 6.18 0.68
C LYS A 222 22.86 5.30 -0.06
N LEU A 223 22.05 4.55 0.69
CA LEU A 223 20.92 3.82 0.11
C LEU A 223 19.86 4.80 -0.41
N TYR A 224 19.31 4.53 -1.60
CA TYR A 224 18.18 5.29 -2.13
C TYR A 224 16.96 5.16 -1.23
N GLN A 225 16.39 6.29 -0.76
CA GLN A 225 15.27 6.29 0.21
C GLN A 225 13.89 6.51 -0.42
N GLY A 226 13.83 7.02 -1.66
CA GLY A 226 12.57 7.33 -2.32
C GLY A 226 11.83 6.12 -2.90
N PHE A 227 10.82 6.41 -3.70
CA PHE A 227 10.04 5.44 -4.48
C PHE A 227 10.16 5.74 -5.97
N VAL A 228 10.12 4.70 -6.80
CA VAL A 228 10.17 4.83 -8.26
C VAL A 228 8.75 4.70 -8.79
N GLU A 229 8.20 5.77 -9.38
CA GLU A 229 6.80 5.81 -9.87
C GLU A 229 6.48 4.65 -10.81
N ALA A 230 7.39 4.32 -11.74
CA ALA A 230 7.21 3.22 -12.68
C ALA A 230 7.12 1.84 -12.00
N SER A 231 7.87 1.63 -10.92
CA SER A 231 7.80 0.39 -10.13
C SER A 231 6.50 0.36 -9.31
N ALA A 232 6.18 1.47 -8.64
CA ALA A 232 4.99 1.58 -7.81
C ALA A 232 3.68 1.39 -8.61
N ASP A 233 3.60 1.91 -9.84
CA ASP A 233 2.44 1.71 -10.74
C ASP A 233 2.11 0.23 -10.94
N LYS A 234 3.13 -0.63 -11.05
CA LYS A 234 2.98 -2.09 -11.21
C LYS A 234 2.70 -2.82 -9.91
N ILE A 235 3.13 -2.28 -8.78
CA ILE A 235 2.80 -2.83 -7.46
C ILE A 235 1.33 -2.59 -7.11
N PHE A 236 0.73 -1.47 -7.54
CA PHE A 236 -0.72 -1.23 -7.36
C PHE A 236 -1.57 -2.37 -7.94
N GLU A 237 -1.08 -3.05 -8.98
CA GLU A 237 -1.77 -4.15 -9.65
C GLU A 237 -1.82 -5.46 -8.81
N SER A 238 -1.15 -5.52 -7.66
CA SER A 238 -1.15 -6.70 -6.77
C SER A 238 -2.49 -6.94 -6.08
N THR A 239 -3.36 -5.92 -6.03
CA THR A 239 -4.74 -6.00 -5.51
C THR A 239 -5.80 -6.21 -6.59
N ASN A 240 -5.38 -6.43 -7.83
CA ASN A 240 -6.31 -6.50 -8.96
C ASN A 240 -7.15 -7.78 -8.87
N ALA A 241 -8.46 -7.60 -8.82
CA ALA A 241 -9.38 -8.71 -8.95
C ALA A 241 -9.20 -9.26 -10.37
N ARG A 242 -8.94 -10.57 -10.49
CA ARG A 242 -8.83 -11.22 -11.80
C ARG A 242 -10.15 -11.17 -12.57
#